data_AF-A0A962K818-F1
#
_entry.id   AF-A0A962K818-F1
#
_cell.length_a   1.000
_cell.length_b   1.000
_cell.length_c   1.000
_cell.angle_alpha   90.00
_cell.angle_beta   90.00
_cell.angle_gamma   90.00
#
_symmetry.space_group_name_H-M   'P 1'
#
loop_
_entity.id
_entity.type
_entity.pdbx_description
1 polymer ?
#
loop_
_entity_poly.entity_id
_entity_poly.type
_entity_poly.pdbx_seq_one_letter_code
_entity_poly.pdbx_strand_id
1 'polypeptide(L)'
;MSEQLALDSARLNTLLFDLHRTETVLARERQQQASRIAASARSLQDGARKVLDLGQALPLADNSDTRFRTLAAQLESEADILATQAEMGQLTPTQMEETLSRLNDTCNACHSLYRDRAGTLR
;
A
#
# COMPACT_ATOMS: atom_id res chain seq x y z
N MET A 1 16.76 -31.99 44.01
CA MET A 1 15.78 -30.89 43.79
C MET A 1 16.38 -29.64 43.16
N SER A 2 17.61 -29.22 43.52
CA SER A 2 18.26 -28.03 42.93
C SER A 2 18.66 -28.17 41.46
N GLU A 3 18.99 -29.39 41.01
CA GLU A 3 19.52 -29.64 39.66
C GLU A 3 18.43 -29.59 38.57
N GLN A 4 17.22 -30.06 38.91
CA GLN A 4 16.06 -29.98 38.03
C GLN A 4 15.63 -28.53 37.77
N LEU A 5 15.64 -27.70 38.82
CA LEU A 5 15.36 -26.26 38.72
C LEU A 5 16.38 -25.51 37.86
N ALA A 6 17.66 -25.89 37.92
CA ALA A 6 18.69 -25.31 37.07
C ALA A 6 18.51 -25.70 35.60
N LEU A 7 18.16 -26.95 35.33
CA LEU A 7 17.85 -27.46 33.99
C LEU A 7 16.62 -26.77 33.39
N ASP A 8 15.56 -26.61 34.17
CA ASP A 8 14.34 -25.94 33.74
C ASP A 8 14.59 -24.44 33.47
N SER A 9 15.39 -23.78 34.31
CA SER A 9 15.79 -22.39 34.13
C SER A 9 16.64 -22.19 32.87
N ALA A 10 17.60 -23.09 32.59
CA ALA A 10 18.40 -23.03 31.37
C ALA A 10 17.54 -23.22 30.10
N ARG A 11 16.54 -24.10 30.17
CA ARG A 11 15.62 -24.36 29.06
C ARG A 11 14.71 -23.16 28.80
N LEU A 12 14.19 -22.52 29.84
CA LEU A 12 13.43 -21.27 29.73
C LEU A 12 14.26 -20.14 29.13
N ASN A 13 15.50 -19.97 29.57
CA ASN A 13 16.39 -18.94 29.03
C ASN A 13 16.68 -19.15 27.54
N THR A 14 16.84 -20.40 27.11
CA THR A 14 17.04 -20.73 25.69
C THR A 14 15.81 -20.37 24.86
N LEU A 15 14.61 -20.76 25.33
CA LEU A 15 13.35 -20.44 24.63
C LEU A 15 13.10 -18.92 24.54
N LEU A 16 13.38 -18.19 25.61
CA LEU A 16 13.26 -16.72 25.63
C LEU A 16 14.25 -16.06 24.67
N PHE A 17 15.48 -16.55 24.61
CA PHE A 17 16.48 -16.07 23.65
C PHE A 17 16.04 -16.33 22.20
N ASP A 18 15.56 -17.54 21.91
CA ASP A 18 15.08 -17.91 20.57
C ASP A 18 13.85 -17.11 20.16
N LEU A 19 12.91 -16.88 21.09
CA LEU A 19 11.74 -16.02 20.87
C LEU A 19 12.19 -14.60 20.52
N HIS A 20 13.06 -14.00 21.32
CA HIS A 20 13.51 -12.62 21.12
C HIS A 20 14.26 -12.43 19.80
N ARG A 21 15.11 -13.41 19.45
CA ARG A 21 15.78 -13.44 18.15
C ARG A 21 14.77 -13.50 17.01
N THR A 22 13.75 -14.35 17.12
CA THR A 22 12.71 -14.52 16.11
C THR A 22 11.89 -13.24 15.95
N GLU A 23 11.48 -12.60 17.05
CA GLU A 23 10.77 -11.33 17.03
C GLU A 23 11.56 -10.22 16.33
N THR A 24 12.87 -10.16 16.59
CA THR A 24 13.77 -9.18 15.97
C THR A 24 13.87 -9.39 14.45
N VAL A 25 13.97 -10.65 14.01
CA VAL A 25 13.99 -10.99 12.57
C VAL A 25 12.67 -10.60 11.91
N LEU A 26 11.54 -10.97 12.52
CA LEU A 26 10.21 -10.62 12.01
C LEU A 26 9.98 -9.11 11.95
N ALA A 27 10.45 -8.36 12.96
CA ALA A 27 10.37 -6.91 12.97
C ALA A 27 11.15 -6.29 11.80
N ARG A 28 12.37 -6.79 11.53
CA ARG A 28 13.18 -6.35 10.39
C ARG A 28 12.51 -6.67 9.05
N GLU A 29 11.96 -7.86 8.89
CA GLU A 29 11.25 -8.26 7.66
C GLU A 29 10.01 -7.39 7.44
N ARG A 30 9.20 -7.17 8.48
CA ARG A 30 8.03 -6.28 8.42
C ARG A 30 8.42 -4.87 8.00
N GLN A 31 9.49 -4.31 8.56
CA GLN A 31 9.99 -3.00 8.19
C GLN A 31 10.46 -2.94 6.73
N GLN A 32 11.14 -3.98 6.25
CA GLN A 32 11.56 -4.07 4.85
C GLN A 32 10.36 -4.13 3.89
N GLN A 33 9.33 -4.91 4.22
CA GLN A 33 8.12 -4.99 3.40
C GLN A 33 7.35 -3.67 3.42
N ALA A 34 7.19 -3.05 4.59
CA ALA A 34 6.57 -1.73 4.72
C ALA A 34 7.29 -0.69 3.84
N SER A 35 8.63 -0.69 3.84
CA SER A 35 9.42 0.21 2.98
C SER A 35 9.16 -0.03 1.48
N ARG A 36 9.00 -1.28 1.05
CA ARG A 36 8.67 -1.62 -0.35
C ARG A 36 7.24 -1.19 -0.72
N ILE A 37 6.29 -1.37 0.19
CA ILE A 37 4.91 -0.92 0.02
C ILE A 37 4.88 0.59 -0.13
N ALA A 38 5.57 1.32 0.76
CA ALA A 38 5.69 2.78 0.69
C ALA A 38 6.25 3.24 -0.67
N ALA A 39 7.36 2.64 -1.13
CA ALA A 39 7.97 2.99 -2.41
C ALA A 39 7.03 2.72 -3.61
N SER A 40 6.29 1.62 -3.57
CA SER A 40 5.33 1.25 -4.61
C SER A 40 4.13 2.21 -4.62
N ALA A 41 3.62 2.57 -3.44
CA ALA A 41 2.52 3.51 -3.27
C ALA A 41 2.91 4.93 -3.73
N ARG A 42 4.12 5.39 -3.43
CA ARG A 42 4.66 6.66 -3.97
C ARG A 42 4.76 6.63 -5.50
N SER A 43 5.22 5.52 -6.08
CA SER A 43 5.26 5.38 -7.54
C SER A 43 3.87 5.44 -8.17
N LEU A 44 2.85 4.89 -7.50
CA LEU A 44 1.45 4.97 -7.93
C LEU A 44 0.92 6.41 -7.82
N GLN A 45 1.21 7.11 -6.72
CA GLN A 45 0.86 8.51 -6.52
C GLN A 45 1.46 9.39 -7.63
N ASP A 46 2.75 9.25 -7.92
CA ASP A 46 3.42 9.98 -9.00
C ASP A 46 2.78 9.67 -10.36
N GLY A 47 2.39 8.42 -10.58
CA GLY A 47 1.66 8.01 -11.78
C GLY A 47 0.28 8.69 -11.89
N ALA A 48 -0.50 8.66 -10.82
CA ALA A 48 -1.82 9.29 -10.76
C ALA A 48 -1.72 10.81 -10.99
N ARG A 49 -0.69 11.46 -10.44
CA ARG A 49 -0.43 12.87 -10.65
C ARG A 49 -0.09 13.21 -12.10
N LYS A 50 0.76 12.40 -12.75
CA LYS A 50 1.03 12.55 -14.19
C LYS A 50 -0.25 12.39 -15.02
N VAL A 51 -1.14 11.49 -14.63
CA VAL A 51 -2.44 11.30 -15.29
C VAL A 51 -3.34 12.54 -15.11
N LEU A 52 -3.37 13.12 -13.91
CA LEU A 52 -4.08 14.39 -13.65
C LEU A 52 -3.54 15.52 -14.53
N ASP A 53 -2.21 15.66 -14.60
CA ASP A 53 -1.55 16.70 -15.39
C ASP A 53 -1.85 16.53 -16.89
N LEU A 54 -1.84 15.29 -17.39
CA LEU A 54 -2.23 14.97 -18.77
C LEU A 54 -3.71 15.25 -19.04
N GLY A 55 -4.59 15.00 -18.07
CA GLY A 55 -6.02 15.30 -18.15
C GLY A 55 -6.29 16.77 -18.47
N GLN A 56 -5.45 17.69 -17.98
CA GLN A 56 -5.57 19.13 -18.29
C GLN A 56 -5.32 19.45 -19.76
N ALA A 57 -4.56 18.61 -20.45
CA ALA A 57 -4.24 18.77 -21.87
C ALA A 57 -5.17 17.98 -22.79
N LEU A 58 -6.00 17.09 -22.25
CA LEU A 58 -6.93 16.27 -23.03
C LEU A 58 -8.24 17.03 -23.30
N PRO A 59 -8.73 17.08 -24.54
CA PRO A 59 -10.03 17.66 -24.87
C PRO A 59 -11.14 16.66 -24.50
N LEU A 60 -11.37 16.47 -23.20
CA LEU A 60 -12.51 15.71 -22.69
C LEU A 60 -13.76 16.62 -22.67
N ALA A 61 -14.94 16.06 -22.95
CA ALA A 61 -16.20 16.79 -22.74
C ALA A 61 -16.34 17.21 -21.27
N ASP A 62 -16.95 18.37 -20.99
CA ASP A 62 -16.97 19.02 -19.65
C ASP A 62 -17.33 18.08 -18.48
N ASN A 63 -18.30 17.19 -18.69
CA ASN A 63 -18.73 16.21 -17.68
C ASN A 63 -17.76 15.03 -17.49
N SER A 64 -17.01 14.70 -18.54
CA SER A 64 -16.04 13.61 -18.60
C SER A 64 -14.69 14.03 -18.04
N ASP A 65 -14.33 15.31 -18.18
CA ASP A 65 -13.13 15.91 -17.56
C ASP A 65 -13.25 15.92 -16.03
N THR A 66 -14.36 16.42 -15.51
CA THR A 66 -14.60 16.48 -14.05
C THR A 66 -14.51 15.08 -13.42
N ARG A 67 -15.18 14.08 -14.01
CA ARG A 67 -15.17 12.70 -13.48
C ARG A 67 -13.79 12.05 -13.59
N PHE A 68 -13.05 12.30 -14.67
CA PHE A 68 -11.69 11.80 -14.84
C PHE A 68 -10.76 12.36 -13.77
N ARG A 69 -10.80 13.68 -13.54
CA ARG A 69 -10.02 14.35 -12.51
C ARG A 69 -10.35 13.84 -11.11
N THR A 70 -11.63 13.64 -10.81
CA THR A 70 -12.05 13.07 -9.52
C THR A 70 -11.44 11.69 -9.29
N LEU A 71 -11.52 10.79 -10.28
CA LEU A 71 -10.95 9.44 -10.15
C LEU A 71 -9.42 9.46 -10.01
N ALA A 72 -8.74 10.31 -10.79
CA ALA A 72 -7.29 10.40 -10.73
C ALA A 72 -6.80 11.05 -9.41
N ALA A 73 -7.51 12.06 -8.88
CA ALA A 73 -7.24 12.64 -7.58
C ALA A 73 -7.53 11.66 -6.42
N GLN A 74 -8.59 10.85 -6.56
CA GLN A 74 -8.88 9.79 -5.60
C GLN A 74 -7.75 8.75 -5.58
N LEU A 75 -7.26 8.32 -6.75
CA LEU A 75 -6.13 7.41 -6.86
C LEU A 75 -4.85 7.99 -6.23
N GLU A 76 -4.55 9.27 -6.48
CA GLU A 76 -3.42 9.97 -5.86
C GLU A 76 -3.54 9.96 -4.33
N SER A 77 -4.71 10.30 -3.79
CA SER A 77 -4.95 10.36 -2.35
C SER A 77 -4.89 8.98 -1.69
N GLU A 78 -5.46 7.95 -2.29
CA GLU A 78 -5.44 6.58 -1.75
C GLU A 78 -4.01 6.01 -1.75
N ALA A 79 -3.22 6.32 -2.78
CA ALA A 79 -1.82 5.96 -2.85
C ALA A 79 -0.97 6.69 -1.78
N ASP A 80 -1.25 7.97 -1.54
CA ASP A 80 -0.58 8.76 -0.48
C ASP A 80 -0.87 8.22 0.93
N ILE A 81 -2.13 7.87 1.20
CA ILE A 81 -2.54 7.25 2.47
C ILE A 81 -1.79 5.94 2.68
N LEU A 82 -1.74 5.07 1.66
CA LEU A 82 -1.03 3.80 1.73
C LEU A 82 0.47 3.99 1.98
N ALA A 83 1.09 4.95 1.30
CA ALA A 83 2.50 5.28 1.48
C ALA A 83 2.79 5.75 2.90
N THR A 84 1.98 6.68 3.41
CA THR A 84 2.13 7.25 4.76
C THR A 84 1.95 6.19 5.83
N GLN A 85 0.93 5.34 5.71
CA GLN A 85 0.70 4.24 6.66
C GLN A 85 1.86 3.24 6.67
N ALA A 86 2.50 3.00 5.52
CA ALA A 86 3.63 2.10 5.39
C ALA A 86 4.89 2.68 6.04
N GLU A 87 5.13 3.96 5.86
CA GLU A 87 6.29 4.65 6.46
C GLU A 87 6.16 4.75 7.97
N MET A 88 4.94 4.95 8.48
CA MET A 88 4.67 5.00 9.91
C MET A 88 4.65 3.60 10.56
N GLY A 89 4.73 2.51 9.78
CA GLY A 89 4.60 1.15 10.28
C GLY A 89 3.20 0.84 10.85
N GLN A 90 2.19 1.60 10.44
CA GLN A 90 0.82 1.53 10.94
C GLN A 90 -0.11 0.69 10.07
N LEU A 91 0.42 0.01 9.04
CA LEU A 91 -0.37 -0.87 8.19
C LEU A 91 -0.80 -2.14 8.94
N THR A 92 -2.03 -2.13 9.41
CA THR A 92 -2.72 -3.38 9.77
C THR A 92 -3.14 -4.12 8.50
N PRO A 93 -3.26 -5.46 8.54
CA PRO A 93 -3.75 -6.24 7.40
C PRO A 93 -5.09 -5.75 6.87
N THR A 94 -6.04 -5.44 7.76
CA THR A 94 -7.37 -4.95 7.40
C THR A 94 -7.33 -3.60 6.68
N GLN A 95 -6.55 -2.63 7.19
CA GLN A 95 -6.40 -1.33 6.51
C GLN A 95 -5.73 -1.46 5.15
N MET A 96 -4.79 -2.41 5.01
CA MET A 96 -4.16 -2.72 3.73
C MET A 96 -5.19 -3.23 2.72
N GLU A 97 -5.98 -4.24 3.10
CA GLU A 97 -7.00 -4.84 2.25
C GLU A 97 -8.05 -3.82 1.82
N GLU A 98 -8.54 -3.00 2.75
CA GLU A 98 -9.49 -1.93 2.44
C GLU A 98 -8.92 -0.90 1.46
N THR A 99 -7.66 -0.47 1.66
CA THR A 99 -7.01 0.50 0.79
C THR A 99 -6.74 -0.08 -0.59
N LEU A 100 -6.30 -1.33 -0.67
CA LEU A 100 -6.09 -2.03 -1.93
C LEU A 100 -7.40 -2.25 -2.69
N SER A 101 -8.50 -2.56 -1.99
CA SER A 101 -9.82 -2.68 -2.61
C SER A 101 -10.26 -1.36 -3.23
N ARG A 102 -10.13 -0.24 -2.50
CA ARG A 102 -10.47 1.09 -3.02
C ARG A 102 -9.61 1.48 -4.23
N LEU A 103 -8.29 1.26 -4.15
CA LEU A 103 -7.37 1.50 -5.26
C LEU A 103 -7.79 0.69 -6.50
N ASN A 104 -8.14 -0.58 -6.32
CA ASN A 104 -8.58 -1.46 -7.41
C ASN A 104 -9.90 -0.99 -8.02
N ASP A 105 -10.87 -0.59 -7.19
CA ASP A 105 -12.16 -0.08 -7.65
C ASP A 105 -11.99 1.23 -8.43
N THR A 106 -11.15 2.15 -7.95
CA THR A 106 -10.81 3.40 -8.64
C THR A 106 -10.12 3.12 -9.98
N CYS A 107 -9.15 2.19 -10.02
CA CYS A 107 -8.50 1.76 -11.25
C CYS A 107 -9.50 1.20 -12.26
N ASN A 108 -10.41 0.32 -11.82
CA ASN A 108 -11.40 -0.33 -12.68
C ASN A 108 -12.45 0.67 -13.18
N ALA A 109 -12.88 1.61 -12.33
CA ALA A 109 -13.79 2.68 -12.73
C ALA A 109 -13.14 3.56 -13.81
N CYS A 110 -11.88 3.97 -13.63
CA CYS A 110 -11.17 4.76 -14.64
C CYS A 110 -11.00 3.97 -15.96
N HIS A 111 -10.53 2.71 -15.88
CA HIS A 111 -10.32 1.89 -17.07
C HIS A 111 -11.62 1.60 -17.83
N SER A 112 -12.71 1.25 -17.16
CA SER A 112 -14.00 0.98 -17.82
C SER A 112 -14.58 2.19 -18.55
N LEU A 113 -14.34 3.41 -18.04
CA LEU A 113 -14.87 4.64 -18.63
C LEU A 113 -14.02 5.15 -19.80
N TYR A 114 -12.69 5.01 -19.71
CA TYR A 114 -11.77 5.73 -20.60
C TYR A 114 -10.84 4.84 -21.43
N ARG A 115 -10.66 3.56 -21.10
CA ARG A 115 -9.76 2.66 -21.87
C ARG A 115 -10.33 2.25 -23.22
N ASP A 116 -11.63 1.91 -23.29
CA ASP A 116 -12.26 1.45 -24.53
C ASP A 116 -12.64 2.61 -25.47
N ARG A 117 -12.80 3.82 -24.93
CA ARG A 117 -13.05 5.04 -25.72
C ARG A 117 -11.80 5.56 -26.44
N ALA A 118 -10.61 5.19 -25.98
CA ALA A 118 -9.35 5.55 -26.65
C ALA A 118 -9.21 4.89 -28.05
N GLY A 119 -9.94 3.80 -28.33
CA GLY A 119 -9.95 3.13 -29.62
C GLY A 119 -10.91 3.72 -30.67
N THR A 120 -11.80 4.64 -30.28
CA THR A 120 -12.85 5.21 -31.15
C THR A 120 -12.63 6.68 -31.54
N LEU A 121 -11.53 7.30 -31.10
CA LEU A 121 -11.05 8.61 -31.57
C LEU A 121 -10.15 8.45 -32.81
N ARG A 122 -10.66 7.82 -33.87
CA ARG A 122 -10.07 7.84 -35.21
C ARG A 122 -11.00 8.53 -36.19
#